data_AF-A0A822FA76-F1
#
_entry.id   AF-A0A822FA76-F1
#
_cell.length_a   1.000
_cell.length_b   1.000
_cell.length_c   1.000
_cell.angle_alpha   90.00
_cell.angle_beta   90.00
_cell.angle_gamma   90.00
#
_symmetry.space_group_name_H-M   'P 1'
#
loop_
_entity.id
_entity.type
_entity.pdbx_description
1 polymer ?
#
loop_
_entity_poly.entity_id
_entity_poly.type
_entity_poly.pdbx_seq_one_letter_code
_entity_poly.pdbx_strand_id
1 'polypeptide(L)'
;MYYGSMLTALQQILPLKQLKKLIIDCNDIPVQQVINLICLTPNLHFLKWNFQSIVQTKLKSIEQSENFRSLSNTNKIQNFQILHCCSFDEIQIFINVFPQLDYLQTGEFRKQIVQII
;
A
#
# COMPACT_ATOMS: atom_id res chain seq x y z
N MET A 1 15.76 18.42 -3.55
CA MET A 1 15.16 17.27 -4.26
C MET A 1 16.19 16.15 -4.30
N TYR A 2 16.09 15.14 -3.42
CA TYR A 2 17.10 14.06 -3.25
C TYR A 2 16.49 12.65 -3.32
N TYR A 3 15.28 12.51 -3.86
CA TYR A 3 14.55 11.23 -3.86
C TYR A 3 15.08 10.20 -4.86
N GLY A 4 15.85 10.63 -5.87
CA GLY A 4 16.40 9.73 -6.89
C GLY A 4 17.42 8.75 -6.34
N SER A 5 18.37 9.20 -5.50
CA SER A 5 19.49 8.37 -5.05
C SER A 5 19.09 7.25 -4.08
N MET A 6 18.09 7.49 -3.23
CA MET A 6 17.59 6.48 -2.27
C MET A 6 16.88 5.33 -2.98
N LEU A 7 16.04 5.62 -3.98
CA LEU A 7 15.34 4.60 -4.76
C LEU A 7 16.31 3.70 -5.54
N THR A 8 17.35 4.29 -6.13
CA THR A 8 18.39 3.54 -6.85
C THR A 8 19.23 2.67 -5.91
N ALA A 9 19.53 3.17 -4.71
CA ALA A 9 20.23 2.38 -3.69
C ALA A 9 19.38 1.18 -3.24
N LEU A 10 18.09 1.37 -3.00
CA LEU A 10 17.18 0.31 -2.58
C LEU A 10 17.01 -0.79 -3.64
N GLN A 11 17.00 -0.45 -4.94
CA GLN A 11 16.91 -1.43 -6.03
C GLN A 11 18.02 -2.49 -6.03
N GLN A 12 19.20 -2.16 -5.49
CA GLN A 12 20.36 -3.05 -5.43
C GLN A 12 20.36 -3.95 -4.18
N ILE A 13 19.46 -3.72 -3.23
CA ILE A 13 19.42 -4.44 -1.96
C ILE A 13 18.65 -5.75 -2.11
N LEU A 14 19.41 -6.85 -2.25
CA LEU A 14 18.90 -8.22 -2.30
C LEU A 14 17.86 -8.55 -1.19
N PRO A 15 18.02 -8.07 0.06
CA PRO A 15 17.01 -8.22 1.10
C PRO A 15 15.59 -7.74 0.73
N LEU A 16 15.44 -6.66 -0.06
CA LEU A 16 14.11 -6.15 -0.42
C LEU A 16 13.37 -7.07 -1.38
N LYS A 17 14.09 -7.73 -2.29
CA LYS A 17 13.50 -8.71 -3.22
C LYS A 17 12.96 -9.94 -2.50
N GLN A 18 13.47 -10.25 -1.31
CA GLN A 18 13.02 -11.37 -0.48
C GLN A 18 11.93 -10.98 0.53
N LEU A 19 11.60 -9.69 0.63
CA LEU A 19 10.60 -9.19 1.56
C LEU A 19 9.23 -9.76 1.20
N LYS A 20 8.67 -10.56 2.12
CA LYS A 20 7.31 -11.12 1.99
C LYS A 20 6.24 -10.34 2.74
N LYS A 21 6.68 -9.50 3.70
CA LYS A 21 5.82 -8.75 4.59
C LYS A 21 6.35 -7.33 4.77
N LEU A 22 5.47 -6.35 4.58
CA LEU A 22 5.76 -4.93 4.75
C LEU A 22 4.71 -4.33 5.67
N ILE A 23 5.18 -3.60 6.70
CA ILE A 23 4.33 -2.81 7.58
C ILE A 23 4.80 -1.37 7.48
N ILE A 24 3.90 -0.48 7.09
CA ILE A 24 4.12 0.95 7.00
C ILE A 24 3.25 1.61 8.08
N ASP A 25 3.87 1.95 9.20
CA ASP A 25 3.20 2.54 10.38
C ASP A 25 3.49 4.04 10.54
N CYS A 26 3.66 4.73 9.41
CA CYS A 26 3.88 6.17 9.36
C CYS A 26 2.69 6.84 8.68
N ASN A 27 2.13 7.85 9.34
CA ASN A 27 0.91 8.54 8.91
C ASN A 27 1.07 9.36 7.61
N ASP A 28 2.30 9.76 7.28
CA ASP A 28 2.57 10.77 6.24
C ASP A 28 3.35 10.21 5.03
N ILE A 29 3.26 8.91 4.74
CA ILE A 29 3.91 8.38 3.53
C ILE A 29 3.00 8.59 2.31
N PRO A 30 3.45 9.37 1.30
CA PRO A 30 2.67 9.54 0.08
C PRO A 30 2.47 8.21 -0.64
N VAL A 31 1.28 8.01 -1.17
CA VAL A 31 0.87 6.78 -1.86
C VAL A 31 1.81 6.39 -3.00
N GLN A 32 2.29 7.38 -3.75
CA GLN A 32 3.26 7.13 -4.82
C GLN A 32 4.55 6.49 -4.29
N GLN A 33 5.01 6.86 -3.10
CA GLN A 33 6.20 6.26 -2.50
C GLN A 33 5.94 4.82 -2.06
N VAL A 34 4.74 4.54 -1.54
CA VAL A 34 4.33 3.17 -1.19
C VAL A 34 4.25 2.29 -2.44
N ILE A 35 3.62 2.78 -3.50
CA ILE A 35 3.57 2.10 -4.80
C ILE A 35 4.98 1.80 -5.31
N ASN A 36 5.87 2.80 -5.30
CA ASN A 36 7.26 2.61 -5.72
C ASN A 36 7.97 1.55 -4.87
N LEU A 37 7.77 1.55 -3.56
CA LEU A 37 8.35 0.56 -2.65
C LEU A 37 7.85 -0.85 -2.96
N ILE A 38 6.54 -1.00 -3.24
CA ILE A 38 5.95 -2.27 -3.63
C ILE A 38 6.56 -2.78 -4.95
N CYS A 39 6.83 -1.90 -5.93
CA CYS A 39 7.54 -2.28 -7.16
C CYS A 39 8.94 -2.87 -6.89
N LEU A 40 9.60 -2.47 -5.80
CA LEU A 40 10.92 -2.99 -5.41
C LEU A 40 10.85 -4.32 -4.66
N THR A 41 9.67 -4.73 -4.21
CA THR A 41 9.44 -5.93 -3.39
C THR A 41 8.52 -6.91 -4.14
N PRO A 42 8.99 -7.56 -5.22
CA PRO A 42 8.15 -8.39 -6.10
C PRO A 42 7.58 -9.66 -5.44
N ASN A 43 8.12 -10.06 -4.29
CA ASN A 43 7.64 -11.22 -3.52
C ASN A 43 6.85 -10.81 -2.28
N LEU A 44 6.36 -9.58 -2.23
CA LEU A 44 5.54 -9.09 -1.14
C LEU A 44 4.16 -9.73 -1.21
N HIS A 45 3.77 -10.43 -0.15
CA HIS A 45 2.46 -11.10 -0.01
C HIS A 45 1.56 -10.43 1.02
N PHE A 46 2.15 -9.74 2.00
CA PHE A 46 1.44 -9.04 3.05
C PHE A 46 1.84 -7.58 3.08
N LEU A 47 0.86 -6.69 3.04
CA LEU A 47 1.03 -5.26 3.25
C LEU A 47 0.08 -4.79 4.35
N LYS A 48 0.64 -4.18 5.40
CA LYS A 48 -0.13 -3.36 6.34
C LYS A 48 0.28 -1.93 6.19
N TRP A 49 -0.67 -1.03 6.01
CA TRP A 49 -0.39 0.36 5.75
C TRP A 49 -1.33 1.26 6.56
N ASN A 50 -0.72 2.17 7.28
CA ASN A 50 -1.38 3.32 7.85
C ASN A 50 -1.65 4.38 6.75
N PHE A 51 -2.76 4.19 6.04
CA PHE A 51 -3.11 4.96 4.85
C PHE A 51 -3.83 6.26 5.19
N GLN A 52 -3.29 7.39 4.72
CA GLN A 52 -4.01 8.66 4.74
C GLN A 52 -4.91 8.78 3.50
N SER A 53 -6.18 9.14 3.72
CA SER A 53 -7.14 9.33 2.63
C SER A 53 -6.65 10.33 1.58
N ILE A 54 -6.93 10.02 0.31
CA ILE A 54 -6.48 10.81 -0.82
C ILE A 54 -7.68 11.52 -1.46
N VAL A 55 -7.51 12.81 -1.75
CA VAL A 55 -8.45 13.55 -2.59
C VAL A 55 -8.62 12.92 -3.97
N GLN A 56 -9.86 12.85 -4.46
CA GLN A 56 -10.25 12.13 -5.67
C GLN A 56 -9.47 12.51 -6.94
N THR A 57 -9.01 13.76 -7.06
CA THR A 57 -8.19 14.21 -8.19
C THR A 57 -6.82 13.51 -8.23
N LYS A 58 -6.21 13.26 -7.07
CA LYS A 58 -4.95 12.54 -6.97
C LYS A 58 -5.14 11.03 -7.19
N LEU A 59 -6.29 10.48 -6.79
CA LEU A 59 -6.64 9.07 -7.06
C LEU A 59 -6.60 8.76 -8.57
N LYS A 60 -7.27 9.58 -9.39
CA LYS A 60 -7.24 9.42 -10.86
C LYS A 60 -5.83 9.49 -11.45
N SER A 61 -4.99 10.40 -10.93
CA SER A 61 -3.59 10.50 -11.38
C SER A 61 -2.78 9.26 -11.04
N ILE A 62 -3.07 8.60 -9.91
CA ILE A 62 -2.39 7.38 -9.48
C ILE A 62 -2.77 6.21 -10.40
N GLU A 63 -4.05 6.04 -10.70
CA GLU A 63 -4.55 4.99 -11.61
C GLU A 63 -3.95 5.08 -13.03
N GLN A 64 -3.66 6.30 -13.48
CA GLN A 64 -3.06 6.53 -14.79
C GLN A 64 -1.54 6.29 -14.83
N SER A 65 -0.89 6.13 -13.68
CA SER A 65 0.57 5.97 -13.62
C SER A 65 1.05 4.61 -14.14
N GLU A 66 2.23 4.58 -14.75
CA GLU A 66 2.83 3.34 -15.26
C GLU A 66 3.09 2.32 -14.14
N ASN A 67 3.52 2.79 -12.97
CA ASN A 67 3.77 1.92 -11.82
C ASN A 67 2.48 1.24 -11.35
N PHE A 68 1.35 1.95 -11.36
CA PHE A 68 0.06 1.37 -11.04
C PHE A 68 -0.31 0.25 -12.02
N ARG A 69 -0.21 0.52 -13.33
CA ARG A 69 -0.50 -0.47 -14.39
C ARG A 69 0.43 -1.68 -14.32
N SER A 70 1.68 -1.47 -13.91
CA SER A 70 2.63 -2.57 -13.73
C SER A 70 2.24 -3.44 -12.53
N LEU A 71 1.93 -2.83 -11.39
CA LEU A 71 1.54 -3.54 -10.17
C LEU A 71 0.21 -4.30 -10.34
N SER A 72 -0.77 -3.69 -11.00
CA SER A 72 -2.09 -4.29 -11.25
C SER A 72 -2.04 -5.61 -12.03
N ASN A 73 -0.89 -5.95 -12.62
CA ASN A 73 -0.69 -7.20 -13.35
C ASN A 73 0.32 -8.16 -12.69
N THR A 74 1.22 -7.64 -11.85
CA THR A 74 2.41 -8.39 -11.42
C THR A 74 2.51 -8.59 -9.92
N ASN A 75 1.76 -7.82 -9.14
CA ASN A 75 1.84 -7.86 -7.69
C ASN A 75 1.24 -9.16 -7.11
N LYS A 76 1.83 -9.66 -6.02
CA LYS A 76 1.47 -10.91 -5.33
C LYS A 76 0.87 -10.69 -3.93
N ILE A 77 0.47 -9.47 -3.61
CA ILE A 77 -0.13 -9.15 -2.31
C ILE A 77 -1.49 -9.86 -2.24
N GLN A 78 -1.57 -10.75 -1.27
CA GLN A 78 -2.76 -11.53 -0.95
C GLN A 78 -3.46 -10.98 0.30
N ASN A 79 -2.71 -10.33 1.19
CA ASN A 79 -3.24 -9.77 2.42
C ASN A 79 -2.90 -8.29 2.50
N PHE A 80 -3.93 -7.46 2.48
CA PHE A 80 -3.81 -6.01 2.59
C PHE A 80 -4.62 -5.50 3.78
N GLN A 81 -3.95 -4.79 4.68
CA GLN A 81 -4.55 -4.20 5.87
C GLN A 81 -4.36 -2.70 5.88
N ILE A 82 -5.45 -1.97 6.03
CA ILE A 82 -5.49 -0.53 6.17
C ILE A 82 -5.99 -0.20 7.57
N LEU A 83 -5.20 0.56 8.33
CA LEU A 83 -5.56 0.94 9.70
C LEU A 83 -6.64 2.02 9.79
N HIS A 84 -6.92 2.70 8.69
CA HIS A 84 -7.90 3.79 8.64
C HIS A 84 -9.14 3.43 7.84
N CYS A 85 -10.21 4.20 8.05
CA CYS A 85 -11.41 4.11 7.25
C CYS A 85 -11.09 4.61 5.83
N CYS A 86 -11.44 3.81 4.83
CA CYS A 86 -11.35 4.17 3.43
C CYS A 86 -12.74 4.40 2.86
N SER A 87 -12.84 5.32 1.91
CA SER A 87 -13.99 5.43 1.02
C SER A 87 -14.04 4.23 0.07
N PHE A 88 -15.22 3.99 -0.53
CA PHE A 88 -15.38 2.94 -1.53
C PHE A 88 -14.47 3.15 -2.76
N ASP A 89 -14.29 4.39 -3.20
CA ASP A 89 -13.40 4.73 -4.31
C ASP A 89 -11.94 4.32 -4.02
N GLU A 90 -11.47 4.56 -2.80
CA GLU A 90 -10.11 4.16 -2.38
C GLU A 90 -9.97 2.63 -2.30
N ILE A 91 -10.99 1.94 -1.76
CA ILE A 91 -11.03 0.47 -1.71
C ILE A 91 -10.98 -0.11 -3.13
N GLN A 92 -11.78 0.42 -4.06
CA GLN A 92 -11.81 -0.03 -5.45
C GLN A 92 -10.43 0.10 -6.11
N ILE A 93 -9.73 1.20 -5.84
CA ILE A 93 -8.37 1.40 -6.31
C ILE A 93 -7.43 0.30 -5.80
N PHE A 94 -7.47 -0.02 -4.51
CA PHE A 94 -6.60 -1.06 -3.97
C PHE A 94 -6.88 -2.45 -4.53
N ILE A 95 -8.16 -2.79 -4.72
CA ILE A 95 -8.55 -4.04 -5.37
C ILE A 95 -7.99 -4.09 -6.79
N ASN A 96 -8.03 -2.98 -7.53
CA ASN A 96 -7.50 -2.91 -8.88
C ASN A 96 -5.96 -3.01 -8.93
N VAL A 97 -5.25 -2.53 -7.91
CA VAL A 97 -3.77 -2.63 -7.84
C VAL A 97 -3.32 -4.03 -7.42
N PHE A 98 -4.12 -4.72 -6.61
CA PHE A 98 -3.77 -6.02 -6.03
C PHE A 98 -4.70 -7.11 -6.59
N PRO A 99 -4.47 -7.56 -7.84
CA PRO A 99 -5.38 -8.50 -8.51
C PRO A 99 -5.46 -9.88 -7.83
N GLN A 100 -4.49 -10.22 -6.96
CA GLN A 100 -4.42 -11.49 -6.23
C GLN A 100 -4.84 -11.34 -4.76
N LEU A 101 -5.60 -10.28 -4.43
CA LEU A 101 -5.99 -9.99 -3.07
C LEU A 101 -7.02 -11.00 -2.54
N ASP A 102 -6.62 -11.81 -1.57
CA ASP A 102 -7.48 -12.78 -0.89
C ASP A 102 -8.15 -12.17 0.36
N TYR A 103 -7.48 -11.23 1.01
CA TYR A 103 -7.92 -10.63 2.26
C TYR A 103 -7.68 -9.11 2.27
N LEU A 104 -8.77 -8.36 2.44
CA LEU A 104 -8.77 -6.93 2.67
C LEU A 104 -9.34 -6.62 4.06
N GLN A 105 -8.59 -5.87 4.86
CA GLN A 105 -9.08 -5.30 6.11
C GLN A 105 -8.95 -3.78 6.06
N THR A 106 -10.00 -3.06 6.47
CA THR A 106 -9.98 -1.60 6.61
C THR A 106 -10.49 -1.18 7.99
N GLY A 107 -10.02 -0.02 8.47
CA GLY A 107 -10.34 0.51 9.79
C GLY A 107 -9.57 -0.13 10.95
N GLU A 108 -9.63 0.52 12.11
CA GLU A 108 -9.17 -0.08 13.36
C GLU A 108 -10.24 -0.99 13.92
N PHE A 109 -9.85 -2.19 14.40
CA PHE A 109 -10.66 -2.90 15.38
C PHE A 109 -10.83 -1.96 16.59
N ARG A 110 -11.99 -1.30 16.69
CA ARG A 110 -12.45 -0.80 17.99
C ARG A 110 -12.52 -2.03 18.89
N LYS A 111 -11.48 -2.27 19.72
CA LYS A 111 -11.72 -2.89 21.02
C LYS A 111 -12.77 -2.02 21.65
N GLN A 112 -14.01 -2.50 21.70
CA GLN A 112 -15.05 -1.86 22.47
C GLN A 112 -14.48 -1.72 23.89
N ILE A 113 -14.11 -0.50 24.27
CA ILE A 113 -13.95 -0.17 25.68
C ILE A 113 -15.39 -0.12 26.19
N VAL A 114 -15.88 -1.29 26.59
CA VAL A 114 -17.01 -1.36 27.49
C VAL A 114 -16.45 -0.93 28.85
N GLN A 115 -16.49 0.37 29.12
CA GLN A 115 -16.54 0.83 30.50
C GLN A 115 -18.03 0.79 30.89
N ILE A 116 -18.40 -0.28 31.60
CA ILE A 116 -19.55 -0.22 32.50
C ILE A 116 -19.06 0.63 33.67
N ILE A 117 -19.49 1.89 33.72
CA ILE A 117 -19.64 2.63 34.98
C ILE A 117 -21.10 3.01 35.06
#